data_AF-A0A5N7SHR6-F1
#
_entry.id   AF-A0A5N7SHR6-F1
#
_cell.length_a   1.000
_cell.length_b   1.000
_cell.length_c   1.000
_cell.angle_alpha   90.00
_cell.angle_beta   90.00
_cell.angle_gamma   90.00
#
_symmetry.space_group_name_H-M   'P 1'
#
loop_
_entity.id
_entity.type
_entity.pdbx_description
1 polymer ?
#
loop_
_entity_poly.entity_id
_entity_poly.type
_entity_poly.pdbx_seq_one_letter_code
_entity_poly.pdbx_strand_id
1 'polypeptide(L)' 'MADQLLTAAQAKHTARVFLGEARARRNGLGYWFSFNAAQRARMRATTPAPLPAPPRAPALPAQLDLFA' A
#
# COMPACT_ATOMS: atom_id res chain seq x y z
N MET A 1 -0.55 10.09 -9.71
CA MET A 1 0.84 10.24 -9.20
C MET A 1 0.89 11.00 -7.87
N ALA A 2 0.18 12.13 -7.70
CA ALA A 2 0.15 12.89 -6.44
C ALA A 2 -0.31 12.05 -5.22
N ASP A 3 -1.37 11.23 -5.37
CA ASP A 3 -1.87 10.36 -4.29
C ASP A 3 -0.86 9.30 -3.83
N GLN A 4 -0.01 8.81 -4.75
CA GLN A 4 1.02 7.82 -4.42
C GLN A 4 2.14 8.44 -3.59
N LEU A 5 2.52 9.69 -3.90
CA LEU A 5 3.50 10.43 -3.12
C LEU A 5 2.96 10.75 -1.71
N LEU A 6 1.66 11.08 -1.61
CA LEU A 6 0.99 11.31 -0.33
C LEU A 6 0.95 10.03 0.53
N THR A 7 0.60 8.90 -0.09
CA THR A 7 0.55 7.58 0.56
C THR A 7 1.94 7.13 1.02
N ALA A 8 2.97 7.37 0.21
CA ALA A 8 4.35 7.07 0.58
C ALA A 8 4.86 7.97 1.72
N ALA A 9 4.47 9.25 1.75
CA ALA A 9 4.81 10.16 2.83
C ALA A 9 4.15 9.74 4.16
N GLN A 10 2.87 9.36 4.12
CA GLN A 10 2.16 8.82 5.29
C GLN A 10 2.83 7.53 5.79
N ALA A 11 3.14 6.59 4.90
CA ALA A 11 3.77 5.33 5.27
C ALA A 11 5.15 5.52 5.91
N LYS A 12 5.95 6.49 5.42
CA LYS A 12 7.23 6.88 6.04
C LYS A 12 7.03 7.48 7.44
N HIS A 13 6.03 8.35 7.61
CA HIS A 13 5.72 8.93 8.92
C HIS A 13 5.33 7.84 9.93
N THR A 14 4.41 6.95 9.54
CA THR A 14 3.99 5.81 10.36
C THR A 14 5.16 4.90 10.75
N ALA A 15 6.06 4.61 9.81
CA ALA A 15 7.26 3.81 10.09
C ALA A 15 8.18 4.47 11.14
N ARG A 16 8.35 5.80 11.08
CA ARG A 16 9.16 6.55 12.06
C ARG A 16 8.56 6.49 13.47
N VAL A 17 7.24 6.66 13.59
CA VAL A 17 6.54 6.57 14.88
C VAL A 17 6.72 5.18 15.49
N PHE A 18 6.44 4.13 14.72
CA PHE A 18 6.58 2.75 15.21
C PHE A 18 8.02 2.35 15.53
N LEU A 19 9.03 2.87 14.82
CA LEU A 19 10.45 2.68 15.19
C LEU A 19 10.79 3.38 16.51
N GLY A 20 10.24 4.56 16.77
CA GLY A 20 10.38 5.26 18.04
C GLY A 20 9.80 4.44 19.19
N GLU A 21 8.59 3.91 19.02
CA GLU A 21 7.96 3.03 19.99
C GLU A 21 8.73 1.71 20.18
N ALA A 22 9.22 1.09 19.11
CA ALA A 22 10.01 -0.13 19.20
C ALA A 22 11.31 0.13 19.98
N ARG A 23 11.97 1.27 19.75
CA ARG A 23 13.16 1.65 20.52
C ARG A 23 12.82 1.86 22.00
N ALA A 24 11.71 2.51 22.33
CA ALA A 24 11.26 2.70 23.71
C ALA A 24 10.90 1.37 24.40
N ARG A 25 10.36 0.41 23.64
CA ARG A 25 9.95 -0.91 24.14
C ARG A 25 11.02 -1.99 23.95
N ARG A 26 12.28 -1.65 23.64
CA ARG A 26 13.32 -2.61 23.22
C ARG A 26 13.48 -3.83 24.14
N ASN A 27 13.32 -3.65 25.45
CA ASN A 27 13.41 -4.72 26.46
C ASN A 27 12.05 -5.05 27.11
N GLY A 28 10.95 -4.55 26.55
CA GLY A 28 9.61 -4.66 27.09
C GLY A 28 8.64 -5.35 26.13
N LEU A 29 7.43 -5.61 26.63
CA LEU A 29 6.36 -6.18 25.83
C LEU A 29 5.97 -5.21 24.70
N GLY A 30 5.59 -5.77 23.54
CA GLY A 30 5.16 -4.99 22.38
C GLY A 30 6.28 -4.49 21.47
N TYR A 31 7.56 -4.74 21.78
CA TYR A 31 8.68 -4.47 20.85
C TYR A 31 8.42 -5.06 19.47
N TRP A 32 8.11 -6.35 19.42
CA TRP A 32 7.93 -7.08 18.17
C TRP A 32 6.77 -6.52 17.36
N PHE A 33 5.66 -6.15 18.02
CA PHE A 33 4.52 -5.53 17.37
C PHE A 33 4.90 -4.19 16.71
N SER A 34 5.52 -3.28 17.47
CA SER A 34 5.93 -1.97 16.94
C SER A 34 6.98 -2.11 15.84
N PHE A 35 7.97 -2.99 16.00
CA PHE A 35 8.99 -3.23 14.98
C PHE A 35 8.39 -3.80 13.68
N ASN A 36 7.49 -4.78 13.79
CA ASN A 36 6.85 -5.40 12.62
C ASN A 36 5.89 -4.41 11.92
N ALA A 37 5.16 -3.60 12.68
CA ALA A 37 4.34 -2.51 12.13
C ALA A 37 5.18 -1.47 11.38
N ALA A 38 6.34 -1.08 11.93
CA ALA A 38 7.29 -0.20 11.25
C ALA A 38 7.82 -0.81 9.95
N GLN A 39 8.21 -2.08 9.98
CA GLN A 39 8.75 -2.79 8.81
C GLN A 39 7.67 -2.91 7.71
N ARG A 40 6.42 -3.23 8.06
CA ARG A 40 5.30 -3.27 7.12
C ARG A 40 4.99 -1.90 6.52
N ALA A 41 5.00 -0.84 7.32
CA ALA A 41 4.80 0.53 6.83
C ALA A 41 5.91 0.92 5.85
N ARG A 42 7.17 0.57 6.16
CA ARG A 42 8.29 0.78 5.26
C ARG A 42 8.17 -0.02 3.96
N MET A 43 7.78 -1.29 4.03
CA MET A 43 7.51 -2.12 2.85
C MET A 43 6.48 -1.43 1.95
N ARG A 44 5.34 -0.97 2.49
CA ARG A 44 4.32 -0.24 1.72
C ARG A 44 4.82 1.07 1.10
N ALA A 45 5.75 1.76 1.77
CA ALA A 45 6.37 2.97 1.22
C ALA A 45 7.32 2.67 0.05
N THR A 46 7.91 1.46 0.02
CA THR A 46 8.88 1.03 -1.01
C THR A 46 8.27 0.16 -2.10
N THR A 47 7.15 -0.52 -1.83
CA THR A 47 6.45 -1.32 -2.82
C THR A 47 5.85 -0.36 -3.85
N PRO A 48 6.29 -0.42 -5.12
CA PRO A 48 5.63 0.34 -6.17
C PRO A 48 4.17 -0.09 -6.19
N ALA A 49 3.26 0.88 -6.24
CA ALA A 49 1.83 0.60 -6.26
C ALA A 49 1.54 -0.42 -7.37
N PRO A 50 0.70 -1.45 -7.11
CA PRO A 50 0.32 -2.38 -8.17
C PRO A 50 -0.17 -1.56 -9.35
N LEU A 51 0.34 -1.85 -10.55
CA LEU A 51 -0.08 -1.16 -11.77
C LEU A 51 -1.61 -1.17 -11.81
N PRO A 52 -2.26 -0.03 -12.10
CA PRO A 52 -3.71 -0.03 -12.30
C PRO A 52 -4.01 -1.08 -13.36
N ALA A 53 -4.91 -2.01 -13.03
CA ALA A 53 -5.34 -3.04 -13.96
C ALA A 53 -5.78 -2.34 -15.27
N PRO A 54 -5.35 -2.84 -16.45
CA PRO A 54 -5.75 -2.23 -17.71
C PRO A 54 -7.27 -2.09 -17.74
N PRO A 55 -7.81 -0.94 -18.19
CA PRO A 55 -9.25 -0.70 -18.20
C PRO A 55 -9.88 -1.83 -19.00
N ARG A 56 -10.75 -2.61 -18.34
CA ARG A 56 -11.49 -3.69 -18.98
C ARG A 56 -12.29 -3.06 -20.12
N ALA A 57 -11.93 -3.41 -21.36
CA ALA A 57 -12.63 -2.91 -22.54
C ALA A 57 -14.14 -3.15 -22.34
N PRO A 58 -15.01 -2.15 -22.64
CA PRO A 58 -16.44 -2.37 -22.59
C PRO A 58 -16.78 -3.54 -23.51
N ALA A 59 -17.53 -4.51 -23.00
CA ALA A 59 -17.98 -5.64 -23.80
C ALA A 59 -18.65 -5.10 -25.07
N LEU A 60 -18.16 -5.49 -26.24
CA LEU A 60 -18.82 -5.14 -27.50
C LEU A 60 -20.29 -5.59 -27.40
N PRO A 61 -21.26 -4.71 -27.70
CA PRO A 61 -22.65 -5.12 -27.70
C PRO A 61 -22.85 -6.23 -28.73
N ALA A 62 -23.46 -7.33 -28.29
CA ALA A 62 -23.74 -8.54 -29.07
C ALA A 62 -24.77 -8.35 -30.21
N GLN A 63 -24.87 -7.14 -30.76
CA GLN A 63 -25.92 -6.74 -31.71
C GLN A 63 -25.59 -7.04 -33.18
N LEU A 64 -24.44 -7.67 -33.47
CA LEU A 64 -24.02 -7.93 -34.86
C LEU A 64 -24.67 -9.18 -35.50
N ASP A 65 -25.32 -10.04 -34.73
CA ASP A 65 -25.95 -11.27 -35.27
C ASP A 65 -27.46 -11.14 -35.54
N LEU A 66 -28.06 -9.95 -35.42
CA LEU A 66 -29.52 -9.78 -35.60
C LEU A 66 -29.96 -9.56 -37.06
N PHE A 67 -29.04 -9.51 -38.01
CA PHE A 67 -29.32 -9.22 -39.43
C PHE A 67 -28.78 -10.28 -40.41
N ALA A 68 -28.48 -11.50 -39.94
CA ALA A 68 -28.09 -12.63 -40.78
C ALA A 68 -29.27 -13.56 -41.08
#